data_AF-A0A2S8SP18-F1
#
_entry.id   AF-A0A2S8SP18-F1
#
_cell.length_a   1.000
_cell.length_b   1.000
_cell.length_c   1.000
_cell.angle_alpha   90.00
_cell.angle_beta   90.00
_cell.angle_gamma   90.00
#
_symmetry.space_group_name_H-M   'P 1'
#
loop_
_entity.id
_entity.type
_entity.pdbx_description
1 polymer ?
#
loop_
_entity_poly.entity_id
_entity_poly.type
_entity_poly.pdbx_seq_one_letter_code
_entity_poly.pdbx_strand_id
1 'polypeptide(L)' 'MAHIHENDVVIAFRQAVEEELHHLQDEDAVAEPILISGATADENLARLARSHAHLQSEVALLRTIILKLISEPVDETAS' A
#
# COMPACT_ATOMS: atom_id res chain seq x y z
N MET A 1 -12.56 -26.86 -18.47
CA MET A 1 -12.69 -26.61 -17.01
C MET A 1 -11.59 -25.68 -16.48
N ALA A 2 -10.97 -24.81 -17.30
CA ALA A 2 -9.91 -23.90 -16.87
C ALA A 2 -10.40 -22.48 -16.47
N HIS A 3 -11.59 -22.07 -16.91
CA HIS A 3 -12.15 -20.74 -16.62
C HIS A 3 -12.50 -20.46 -15.16
N ILE A 4 -12.58 -21.49 -14.30
CA ILE A 4 -12.85 -21.30 -12.87
C ILE A 4 -11.58 -20.80 -12.16
N HIS A 5 -10.39 -21.25 -12.57
CA HIS A 5 -9.14 -20.92 -11.88
C HIS A 5 -8.63 -19.50 -12.14
N GLU A 6 -8.82 -18.93 -13.34
CA GLU A 6 -8.39 -17.55 -13.63
C GLU A 6 -9.18 -16.52 -12.82
N ASN A 7 -10.50 -16.70 -12.73
CA ASN A 7 -11.35 -15.82 -11.94
C ASN A 7 -11.00 -15.89 -10.44
N ASP A 8 -10.68 -17.08 -9.94
CA ASP A 8 -10.29 -17.28 -8.54
C ASP A 8 -8.96 -16.56 -8.21
N VAL A 9 -8.00 -16.52 -9.15
CA VAL A 9 -6.73 -15.78 -8.97
C VAL A 9 -6.97 -14.27 -8.92
N VAL A 10 -7.81 -13.74 -9.81
CA VAL A 10 -8.16 -12.31 -9.82
C VAL A 10 -8.92 -11.92 -8.54
N ILE A 11 -9.82 -12.77 -8.06
CA ILE A 11 -10.56 -12.56 -6.82
C ILE A 11 -9.61 -12.58 -5.61
N ALA A 12 -8.72 -13.58 -5.54
CA ALA A 12 -7.75 -13.69 -4.46
C ALA A 12 -6.77 -12.51 -4.46
N PHE A 13 -6.35 -12.05 -5.64
CA PHE A 13 -5.47 -10.89 -5.76
C PHE A 13 -6.19 -9.60 -5.33
N ARG A 14 -7.44 -9.40 -5.76
CA ARG A 14 -8.24 -8.25 -5.33
C ARG A 14 -8.44 -8.24 -3.82
N GLN A 15 -8.78 -9.38 -3.23
CA GLN A 15 -8.92 -9.51 -1.78
C GLN A 15 -7.62 -9.21 -1.06
N ALA A 16 -6.48 -9.71 -1.53
CA ALA A 16 -5.19 -9.41 -0.92
C ALA A 16 -4.82 -7.91 -1.01
N VAL A 17 -5.16 -7.25 -2.12
CA VAL A 17 -4.97 -5.79 -2.27
C VAL A 17 -5.91 -5.01 -1.35
N GLU A 18 -7.18 -5.40 -1.27
CA GLU A 18 -8.16 -4.76 -0.38
C GLU A 18 -7.78 -4.93 1.09
N GLU A 19 -7.30 -6.11 1.49
CA GLU A 19 -6.87 -6.41 2.86
C GLU A 19 -5.61 -5.62 3.23
N GLU A 20 -4.62 -5.52 2.33
CA GLU A 20 -3.43 -4.70 2.54
C GLU A 20 -3.76 -3.19 2.61
N LEU A 21 -4.67 -2.71 1.77
CA LEU A 21 -5.16 -1.33 1.83
C LEU A 21 -5.93 -1.05 3.13
N HIS A 22 -6.69 -2.03 3.62
CA HIS A 22 -7.43 -1.89 4.86
C HIS A 22 -6.50 -1.88 6.08
N HIS A 23 -5.45 -2.71 6.07
CA HIS A 23 -4.39 -2.69 7.07
C HIS A 23 -3.67 -1.35 7.13
N LEU A 24 -3.35 -0.77 5.97
CA LEU A 24 -2.77 0.57 5.91
C LEU A 24 -3.71 1.62 6.52
N GLN A 25 -5.00 1.59 6.18
CA GLN A 25 -5.99 2.57 6.68
C GLN A 25 -6.25 2.45 8.19
N ASP A 26 -6.20 1.24 8.75
CA ASP A 26 -6.37 1.01 10.18
C ASP A 26 -5.10 1.39 10.99
N GLU A 27 -3.91 1.25 10.39
CA GLU A 27 -2.65 1.73 10.99
C GLU A 27 -2.50 3.26 10.90
N ASP A 28 -3.16 3.90 9.92
CA ASP A 28 -3.14 5.36 9.70
C ASP A 28 -4.10 6.16 10.61
N ALA A 29 -4.76 5.48 11.57
CA ALA A 29 -5.78 6.10 12.40
C ALA A 29 -5.26 7.24 13.30
N VAL A 30 -3.94 7.37 13.51
CA VAL A 30 -3.33 8.54 14.15
C VAL A 30 -1.92 8.78 13.60
N ALA A 31 -1.79 9.40 12.43
CA ALA A 31 -0.50 9.94 11.99
C ALA A 31 0.06 10.88 13.07
N GLU A 32 1.14 10.47 13.74
CA GLU A 32 1.75 11.25 14.81
C GLU A 32 2.24 12.60 14.22
N PRO A 33 1.86 13.75 14.79
CA PRO A 33 2.29 15.04 14.26
C PRO A 33 3.81 15.13 14.23
N ILE A 34 4.36 15.49 13.06
CA ILE A 34 5.81 15.59 12.80
C ILE A 34 6.47 16.58 13.76
N LEU A 35 5.77 17.66 14.11
CA LEU A 35 6.24 18.71 15.00
C LEU A 35 5.29 18.85 16.19
N ILE A 36 5.83 18.70 17.40
CA ILE A 36 5.12 19.03 18.64
C ILE A 36 5.80 20.22 19.30
N SER A 37 4.99 21.25 19.60
CA SER A 37 5.46 22.42 20.33
C SER A 37 5.83 22.04 21.76
N GLY A 38 7.06 22.29 22.18
CA GLY A 38 7.61 21.88 23.48
C GLY A 38 8.46 20.61 23.48
N ALA A 39 8.49 19.86 22.37
CA ALA A 39 9.47 18.79 22.16
C ALA A 39 10.82 19.35 21.74
N THR A 40 11.89 18.64 22.08
CA THR A 40 13.26 18.98 21.64
C THR A 40 13.41 18.82 20.14
N ALA A 41 14.44 19.45 19.57
CA ALA A 41 14.77 19.30 18.15
C ALA A 41 15.04 17.84 17.78
N ASP A 42 15.75 17.10 18.64
CA ASP A 42 16.08 15.68 18.42
C ASP A 42 14.83 14.78 18.43
N GLU A 43 13.87 15.04 19.32
CA GLU A 43 12.60 14.31 19.35
C GLU A 43 11.77 14.56 18.08
N ASN A 44 11.73 15.81 17.62
CA ASN A 44 11.06 16.17 16.37
C ASN A 44 11.77 15.58 15.14
N LEU A 45 13.11 15.53 15.13
CA LEU A 45 13.88 14.85 14.08
C LEU A 45 13.62 13.34 14.07
N ALA A 46 13.54 12.70 15.23
CA ALA A 46 13.22 11.28 15.33
C ALA A 46 11.78 10.98 14.82
N ARG A 47 10.81 11.83 15.15
CA ARG A 47 9.43 11.75 14.63
C ARG A 47 9.42 11.87 13.11
N LEU A 48 10.11 12.87 12.57
CA LEU A 48 10.24 13.08 11.13
C LEU A 48 10.87 11.87 10.43
N ALA A 49 11.94 11.31 10.99
CA ALA A 49 12.60 10.13 10.42
C ALA A 49 11.69 8.91 10.37
N ARG A 50 10.89 8.67 11.42
CA ARG A 50 9.89 7.59 11.44
C ARG A 50 8.80 7.79 10.40
N SER A 51 8.23 9.00 10.33
CA SER A 51 7.20 9.35 9.34
C SER A 51 7.73 9.19 7.91
N HIS A 52 8.97 9.62 7.65
CA HIS A 52 9.61 9.44 6.35
C HIS A 52 9.83 7.96 6.00
N ALA A 53 10.29 7.14 6.94
CA ALA A 53 10.46 5.70 6.70
C ALA A 53 9.12 5.00 6.40
N HIS A 54 8.05 5.39 7.08
CA HIS A 54 6.71 4.90 6.81
C HIS A 54 6.24 5.26 5.39
N LEU A 55 6.32 6.54 5.00
CA LEU A 55 5.98 6.98 3.65
C LEU A 55 6.79 6.24 2.57
N GLN A 56 8.07 5.98 2.82
CA GLN A 56 8.90 5.22 1.87
C GLN A 56 8.39 3.79 1.67
N SER A 57 7.89 3.15 2.73
CA SER A 57 7.26 1.82 2.66
C SER A 57 5.98 1.86 1.84
N GLU A 58 5.09 2.82 2.09
CA GLU A 58 3.85 3.00 1.34
C GLU A 58 4.11 3.24 -0.16
N VAL A 59 5.08 4.11 -0.48
CA VAL A 59 5.48 4.36 -1.86
C VAL A 59 6.02 3.09 -2.54
N ALA A 60 6.78 2.26 -1.82
CA ALA A 60 7.29 0.99 -2.35
C ALA A 60 6.14 -0.01 -2.61
N LEU A 61 5.15 -0.07 -1.72
CA LEU A 61 3.97 -0.90 -1.90
C LEU A 61 3.13 -0.43 -3.09
N LEU A 62 2.84 0.88 -3.19
CA LEU A 62 2.12 1.45 -4.33
C LEU A 62 2.83 1.19 -5.65
N ARG A 63 4.16 1.33 -5.70
CA ARG A 63 4.96 0.95 -6.89
C ARG A 63 4.79 -0.53 -7.23
N THR A 64 4.77 -1.40 -6.22
CA THR A 64 4.57 -2.84 -6.41
C THR A 64 3.18 -3.14 -6.97
N ILE A 65 2.15 -2.51 -6.43
CA ILE A 65 0.76 -2.64 -6.93
C ILE A 65 0.68 -2.18 -8.38
N ILE A 66 1.22 -0.99 -8.70
CA ILE A 66 1.24 -0.47 -10.07
C ILE A 66 1.95 -1.44 -11.00
N LEU A 67 3.15 -1.92 -10.62
CA LEU A 67 3.92 -2.89 -11.41
C LEU A 67 3.11 -4.16 -11.68
N LYS A 68 2.38 -4.69 -10.68
CA LYS A 68 1.51 -5.86 -10.87
C LYS A 68 0.37 -5.55 -11.83
N LEU A 69 -0.31 -4.41 -11.70
CA LEU A 69 -1.41 -4.00 -12.58
C LEU A 69 -0.98 -3.81 -14.04
N ILE A 70 0.23 -3.28 -14.28
CA ILE A 70 0.73 -3.10 -15.66
C ILE A 70 1.35 -4.38 -16.24
N SER A 71 1.70 -5.35 -15.41
CA SER A 71 2.27 -6.63 -15.84
C SER A 71 1.21 -7.69 -16.11
N GLU A 72 -0.06 -7.45 -15.73
CA GLU A 72 -1.18 -8.25 -16.20
C GLU A 72 -1.39 -7.96 -17.70
N PRO A 73 -1.31 -8.97 -18.58
CA PRO A 73 -1.73 -8.80 -19.95
C PRO A 73 -3.23 -8.49 -19.95
N VAL A 74 -3.59 -7.30 -20.43
CA VAL A 74 -4.96 -7.01 -20.81
C VAL A 74 -5.24 -7.93 -21.99
N ASP A 75 -5.96 -9.04 -21.77
CA ASP A 75 -6.46 -9.85 -22.88
C ASP A 75 -7.45 -9.00 -23.68
N GLU A 76 -6.93 -8.29 -24.68
CA GLU A 76 -7.66 -7.67 -25.78
C GLU A 76 -8.22 -8.76 -26.71
N THR A 77 -9.02 -9.70 -26.20
CA THR A 77 -9.82 -10.59 -27.08
C THR A 77 -11.11 -11.03 -26.39
N ALA A 78 -12.07 -10.12 -26.33
CA ALA A 78 -13.48 -10.48 -26.48
C ALA A 78 -14.03 -9.71 -27.69
N SER A 79 -13.55 -10.10 -28.87
CA SER A 79 -14.14 -9.74 -30.16
C SER A 79 -15.03 -10.87 -30.65
#